data_AF-A0AAV7H4N9-F1
#
_entry.id   AF-A0AAV7H4N9-F1
#
_cell.length_a   1.000
_cell.length_b   1.000
_cell.length_c   1.000
_cell.angle_alpha   90.00
_cell.angle_beta   90.00
_cell.angle_gamma   90.00
#
_symmetry.space_group_name_H-M   'P 1'
#
loop_
_entity.id
_entity.type
_entity.pdbx_description
1 polymer ?
#
loop_
_entity_poly.entity_id
_entity_poly.type
_entity_poly.pdbx_seq_one_letter_code
_entity_poly.pdbx_strand_id
1 'polypeptide(L)'
;MICKLGINCLENVKDADEACSAKLFSKGRLTNLTLCWSNTDSMIIDLDENVLDNLQPPKCLRNLSIKRYMGARSAIWMNNVNLLSNVEKIELTECLQCKTLPPSGQLPFLKS
;
A
#
# COMPACT_ATOMS: atom_id res chain seq x y z
N MET A 1 -1.41 -22.07 2.10
CA MET A 1 -1.82 -21.19 3.22
C MET A 1 -1.78 -19.76 2.72
N ILE A 2 -2.88 -19.02 2.85
CA ILE A 2 -2.98 -17.61 2.44
C ILE A 2 -2.87 -16.78 3.72
N CYS A 3 -1.84 -15.94 3.84
CA CYS A 3 -1.70 -15.04 4.99
C CYS A 3 -2.19 -13.65 4.59
N LYS A 4 -3.14 -13.13 5.37
CA LYS A 4 -3.76 -11.82 5.15
C LYS A 4 -3.44 -10.90 6.31
N LEU A 5 -3.14 -9.64 6.03
CA LEU A 5 -2.92 -8.59 7.01
C LEU A 5 -3.69 -7.34 6.61
N GLY A 6 -4.46 -6.81 7.55
CA GLY A 6 -5.10 -5.51 7.42
C GLY A 6 -4.50 -4.54 8.42
N ILE A 7 -4.10 -3.37 7.96
CA ILE A 7 -3.70 -2.23 8.80
C ILE A 7 -4.75 -1.15 8.59
N ASN A 8 -5.38 -0.72 9.67
CA ASN A 8 -6.44 0.27 9.67
C ASN A 8 -6.01 1.49 10.46
N CYS A 9 -6.76 2.58 10.32
CA CYS A 9 -6.57 3.82 11.06
C CYS A 9 -5.17 4.41 10.83
N LEU A 10 -4.65 4.26 9.61
CA LEU A 10 -3.30 4.71 9.22
C LEU A 10 -3.12 6.23 9.33
N GLU A 11 -4.20 7.01 9.37
CA GLU A 11 -4.18 8.44 9.66
C GLU A 11 -3.69 8.79 11.07
N ASN A 12 -3.65 7.82 11.99
CA ASN A 12 -3.17 8.04 13.37
C ASN A 12 -1.68 7.72 13.55
N VAL A 13 -1.01 7.26 12.49
CA VAL A 13 0.42 7.00 12.50
C VAL A 13 1.15 8.35 12.58
N LYS A 14 2.02 8.50 13.57
CA LYS A 14 2.67 9.78 13.89
C LYS A 14 3.73 10.17 12.88
N ASP A 15 4.45 9.18 12.36
CA ASP A 15 5.59 9.36 11.48
C ASP A 15 5.92 8.10 10.66
N ALA A 16 6.89 8.26 9.75
CA ALA A 16 7.41 7.21 8.91
C ALA A 16 8.04 6.04 9.70
N ASP A 17 8.62 6.30 10.88
CA ASP A 17 9.31 5.28 11.68
C ASP A 17 8.31 4.34 12.37
N GLU A 18 7.19 4.89 12.83
CA GLU A 18 6.06 4.09 13.35
C GLU A 18 5.48 3.20 12.24
N ALA A 19 5.31 3.72 11.01
CA ALA A 19 4.89 2.92 9.86
C ALA A 19 5.90 1.80 9.55
N CYS A 20 7.21 2.12 9.50
CA CYS A 20 8.28 1.18 9.21
C CYS A 20 8.37 0.05 10.26
N SER A 21 7.98 0.34 11.50
CA SER A 21 7.95 -0.64 12.59
C SER A 21 6.99 -1.81 12.35
N ALA A 22 6.04 -1.69 11.43
CA ALA A 22 5.19 -2.81 10.98
C ALA A 22 5.99 -3.93 10.28
N LYS A 23 7.19 -3.61 9.76
CA LYS A 23 8.15 -4.53 9.13
C LYS A 23 7.48 -5.45 8.11
N LEU A 24 6.66 -4.88 7.23
CA LEU A 24 5.90 -5.64 6.24
C LEU A 24 6.80 -6.45 5.29
N PHE A 25 7.92 -5.87 4.88
CA PHE A 25 8.91 -6.52 4.03
C PHE A 25 9.47 -7.83 4.61
N SER A 26 9.49 -8.01 5.94
CA SER A 26 10.01 -9.22 6.58
C SER A 26 8.94 -10.32 6.73
N LYS A 27 7.66 -10.02 6.42
CA LYS A 27 6.56 -10.98 6.51
C LYS A 27 6.50 -11.87 5.26
N GLY A 28 7.51 -12.71 5.05
CA GLY A 28 7.71 -13.53 3.83
C GLY A 28 6.62 -14.56 3.48
N ARG A 29 5.52 -14.63 4.23
CA ARG A 29 4.33 -15.44 3.91
C ARG A 29 3.10 -14.61 3.58
N LEU A 30 3.19 -13.27 3.71
CA LEU A 30 2.07 -12.36 3.50
C LEU A 30 1.72 -12.29 2.01
N THR A 31 0.51 -12.73 1.68
CA THR A 31 0.00 -12.74 0.31
C THR A 31 -1.06 -11.66 0.08
N ASN A 32 -1.74 -11.19 1.13
CA ASN A 32 -2.80 -10.19 1.03
C ASN A 32 -2.56 -9.07 2.03
N LEU A 33 -2.45 -7.83 1.55
CA LEU A 33 -2.28 -6.64 2.35
C LEU A 33 -3.44 -5.68 2.10
N THR A 34 -4.05 -5.20 3.18
CA THR A 34 -5.03 -4.13 3.14
C THR A 34 -4.53 -2.97 3.99
N LEU A 35 -4.43 -1.78 3.40
CA LEU A 35 -4.06 -0.54 4.06
C LEU A 35 -5.28 0.38 4.02
N CYS A 36 -5.77 0.81 5.18
CA CYS A 36 -6.98 1.62 5.28
C CYS A 36 -6.76 2.84 6.15
N TRP A 37 -7.11 3.99 5.59
CA TRP A 37 -7.29 5.25 6.30
C TRP A 37 -8.76 5.33 6.69
N SER A 38 -9.09 5.51 7.97
CA SER A 38 -10.48 5.49 8.43
C SER A 38 -11.13 6.86 8.29
N ASN A 39 -10.34 7.93 8.36
CA ASN A 39 -10.80 9.31 8.28
C ASN A 39 -10.41 9.95 6.94
N THR A 40 -11.36 10.60 6.28
CA THR A 40 -11.13 11.37 5.05
C THR A 40 -10.77 12.83 5.32
N ASP A 41 -10.91 13.30 6.57
CA ASP A 41 -10.58 14.66 6.99
C ASP A 41 -9.11 14.83 7.43
N SER A 42 -8.24 13.85 7.11
CA SER A 42 -6.80 13.99 7.33
C SER A 42 -6.28 15.20 6.55
N MET A 43 -5.97 16.30 7.25
CA MET A 43 -5.43 17.52 6.65
C MET A 43 -3.93 17.40 6.32
N ILE A 44 -3.29 16.28 6.67
CA ILE A 44 -1.83 16.09 6.57
C ILE A 44 -1.51 15.11 5.44
N ILE A 45 -1.74 15.55 4.20
CA ILE A 45 -1.50 14.78 2.98
C ILE A 45 -0.06 14.26 2.92
N ASP A 46 0.92 15.11 3.22
CA ASP A 46 2.35 14.76 3.17
C ASP A 46 2.72 13.61 4.13
N LEU A 47 2.05 13.53 5.28
CA LEU A 47 2.27 12.46 6.26
C LEU A 47 1.72 11.14 5.76
N ASP A 48 0.51 11.12 5.20
CA ASP A 48 -0.08 9.90 4.65
C ASP A 48 0.78 9.33 3.53
N GLU A 49 1.35 10.19 2.67
CA GLU A 49 2.27 9.77 1.62
C GLU A 49 3.57 9.16 2.20
N ASN A 50 4.14 9.77 3.25
CA ASN A 50 5.31 9.25 3.94
C ASN A 50 5.03 7.92 4.66
N VAL A 51 3.87 7.78 5.29
CA VAL A 51 3.40 6.54 5.92
C VAL A 51 3.28 5.45 4.87
N LEU A 52 2.63 5.73 3.74
CA LEU A 52 2.46 4.76 2.67
C LEU A 52 3.82 4.30 2.11
N ASP A 53 4.79 5.19 1.92
CA ASP A 53 6.15 4.85 1.48
C ASP A 53 6.87 3.85 2.39
N ASN A 54 6.61 3.92 3.70
CA ASN A 54 7.25 3.07 4.69
C ASN A 54 6.52 1.75 4.95
N LEU A 55 5.34 1.56 4.35
CA LEU A 55 4.57 0.32 4.40
C LEU A 55 4.90 -0.61 3.22
N GLN A 56 6.20 -0.79 2.97
CA GLN A 56 6.67 -1.60 1.85
C GLN A 56 6.28 -3.09 2.00
N PRO A 57 5.53 -3.67 1.05
CA PRO A 57 5.12 -5.07 1.14
C PRO A 57 6.29 -6.04 0.85
N PRO A 58 6.16 -7.32 1.24
CA PRO A 58 7.09 -8.37 0.85
C PRO A 58 6.86 -8.80 -0.61
N LYS A 59 7.91 -9.31 -1.27
CA LYS A 59 7.86 -9.76 -2.68
C LYS A 59 6.82 -10.87 -2.95
N CYS A 60 6.40 -11.61 -1.93
CA CYS A 60 5.40 -12.67 -2.06
C CYS A 60 3.95 -12.15 -2.09
N LEU A 61 3.75 -10.82 -2.02
CA LEU A 61 2.42 -10.23 -2.05
C LEU A 61 1.71 -10.54 -3.38
N ARG A 62 0.45 -10.97 -3.28
CA ARG A 62 -0.44 -11.26 -4.42
C ARG A 62 -1.61 -10.29 -4.52
N ASN A 63 -2.11 -9.80 -3.40
CA ASN A 63 -3.25 -8.88 -3.38
C ASN A 63 -2.93 -7.66 -2.53
N LEU A 64 -3.05 -6.48 -3.12
CA LEU A 64 -2.91 -5.20 -2.46
C LEU A 64 -4.25 -4.47 -2.50
N SER A 65 -4.73 -4.00 -1.36
CA SER A 65 -5.87 -3.10 -1.26
C SER A 65 -5.47 -1.86 -0.47
N ILE A 66 -5.72 -0.68 -1.04
CA ILE A 66 -5.51 0.61 -0.39
C ILE A 66 -6.86 1.32 -0.37
N LYS A 67 -7.29 1.80 0.79
CA LYS A 67 -8.60 2.40 0.99
C LYS A 67 -8.48 3.78 1.62
N ARG A 68 -9.23 4.74 1.08
CA ARG A 68 -9.38 6.11 1.60
C ARG A 68 -8.07 6.89 1.75
N TYR A 69 -7.05 6.50 0.98
CA TYR A 69 -5.77 7.20 0.98
C TYR A 69 -5.94 8.60 0.35
N MET A 70 -5.53 9.63 1.09
CA MET A 70 -5.69 11.04 0.69
C MET A 70 -4.45 11.65 0.05
N GLY A 71 -3.32 10.93 0.04
CA GLY A 71 -2.10 11.35 -0.65
C GLY A 71 -2.30 11.52 -2.15
N ALA A 72 -1.65 12.52 -2.73
CA ALA A 72 -1.72 12.79 -4.17
C ALA A 72 -0.77 11.88 -4.96
N ARG A 73 0.39 11.54 -4.37
CA ARG A 73 1.37 10.63 -4.99
C ARG A 73 1.16 9.18 -4.57
N SER A 74 1.48 8.25 -5.48
CA SER A 74 1.65 6.84 -5.11
C SER A 74 2.91 6.64 -4.29
N ALA A 75 2.97 5.54 -3.55
CA ALA A 75 4.18 5.13 -2.86
C ALA A 75 5.32 4.85 -3.85
N ILE A 76 6.55 5.17 -3.47
CA ILE A 76 7.77 4.92 -4.27
C ILE A 76 7.88 3.42 -4.62
N TRP A 77 7.58 2.55 -3.66
CA TRP A 77 7.63 1.10 -3.86
C TRP A 77 6.56 0.57 -4.83
N MET A 78 5.47 1.33 -5.08
CA MET A 78 4.47 0.95 -6.08
C MET A 78 5.01 1.06 -7.51
N ASN A 79 6.03 1.88 -7.72
CA ASN A 79 6.70 2.01 -9.03
C ASN A 79 7.80 0.94 -9.24
N ASN A 80 8.07 0.10 -8.23
CA ASN A 80 9.07 -0.96 -8.32
C ASN A 80 8.43 -2.27 -8.81
N VAL A 81 8.51 -2.49 -10.13
CA VAL A 81 7.99 -3.71 -10.81
C VAL A 81 8.52 -5.00 -10.18
N ASN A 82 9.79 -5.03 -9.76
CA ASN A 82 10.38 -6.23 -9.15
C ASN A 82 9.73 -6.57 -7.81
N LEU A 83 9.31 -5.56 -7.04
CA LEU A 83 8.64 -5.75 -5.77
C LEU A 83 7.21 -6.27 -5.97
N LEU A 84 6.52 -5.76 -6.99
CA LEU A 84 5.14 -6.10 -7.31
C LEU A 84 5.00 -7.26 -8.30
N SER A 85 6.10 -7.94 -8.62
CA SER A 85 6.15 -8.94 -9.69
C SER A 85 5.19 -10.12 -9.51
N ASN A 86 4.80 -10.43 -8.26
CA ASN A 86 3.83 -11.50 -7.92
C ASN A 86 2.40 -10.99 -7.69
N VAL A 87 2.17 -9.68 -7.82
CA VAL A 87 0.86 -9.08 -7.53
C VAL A 87 -0.13 -9.44 -8.63
N GLU A 88 -1.23 -10.04 -8.21
CA GLU A 88 -2.34 -10.47 -9.06
C GLU A 88 -3.52 -9.50 -9.03
N LYS A 89 -3.69 -8.75 -7.92
CA LYS A 89 -4.78 -7.78 -7.78
C LYS A 89 -4.30 -6.54 -7.04
N ILE A 90 -4.65 -5.37 -7.58
CA ILE A 90 -4.51 -4.08 -6.92
C ILE A 90 -5.89 -3.44 -6.89
N GLU A 91 -6.31 -3.02 -5.70
CA GLU A 91 -7.62 -2.42 -5.48
C GLU A 91 -7.44 -1.10 -4.73
N LEU A 92 -7.78 0.00 -5.39
CA LEU A 92 -7.81 1.33 -4.80
C LEU A 92 -9.27 1.74 -4.60
N THR A 93 -9.68 1.97 -3.36
CA THR A 93 -11.05 2.34 -3.02
C THR A 93 -11.06 3.71 -2.35
N GLU A 94 -11.91 4.63 -2.81
CA GLU A 94 -12.04 5.97 -2.20
C GLU A 94 -10.71 6.76 -2.11
N CYS A 95 -9.74 6.47 -2.99
CA CYS A 95 -8.45 7.15 -3.05
C CYS A 95 -8.53 8.37 -3.98
N LEU A 96 -9.29 9.39 -3.57
CA LEU A 96 -9.78 10.48 -4.43
C LEU A 96 -8.68 11.32 -5.09
N GLN A 97 -7.54 11.49 -4.41
CA GLN A 97 -6.42 12.32 -4.89
C GLN A 97 -5.32 11.50 -5.59
N CYS A 98 -5.34 10.18 -5.46
CA CYS A 98 -4.31 9.30 -6.00
C CYS A 98 -4.50 9.14 -7.51
N LYS A 99 -3.76 9.95 -8.29
CA LYS A 99 -3.85 9.96 -9.76
C LYS A 99 -2.87 9.02 -10.45
N THR A 100 -1.92 8.49 -9.69
CA THR A 100 -0.88 7.62 -10.23
C THR A 100 -1.19 6.18 -9.84
N LEU A 101 -1.28 5.33 -10.86
CA LEU A 101 -1.37 3.89 -10.68
C LEU A 101 0.03 3.30 -10.90
N PRO A 102 0.36 2.17 -10.24
CA PRO A 102 1.58 1.44 -10.54
C PRO A 102 1.58 1.06 -12.03
N PRO A 103 2.75 0.84 -12.66
CA PRO A 103 2.87 0.48 -14.07
C PRO A 103 2.25 -0.89 -14.36
N SER A 104 0.92 -0.93 -14.42
CA SER A 104 0.09 -2.15 -14.47
C SER A 104 0.39 -3.01 -15.68
N GLY A 105 0.72 -2.39 -16.82
CA GLY A 105 1.13 -3.09 -18.04
C GLY A 105 2.50 -3.80 -17.95
N GLN A 106 3.26 -3.60 -16.88
CA GLN A 106 4.54 -4.26 -16.63
C GLN A 106 4.43 -5.38 -15.56
N LEU A 107 3.25 -5.56 -14.96
CA LEU A 107 3.03 -6.56 -13.91
C LEU A 107 2.50 -7.86 -14.55
N PRO A 108 3.29 -8.95 -14.57
CA PRO A 108 3.00 -10.13 -15.40
C PRO A 108 1.77 -10.93 -14.94
N PHE A 109 1.37 -10.82 -13.68
CA PHE A 109 0.24 -11.57 -13.12
C PHE A 109 -0.96 -10.70 -12.76
N LEU A 110 -0.89 -9.38 -12.99
CA LEU A 110 -1.97 -8.48 -12.63
C LEU A 110 -3.20 -8.78 -13.48
N LYS A 111 -4.30 -9.14 -12.82
CA LYS A 111 -5.59 -9.40 -13.46
C LYS A 111 -6.36 -8.08 -13.53
N SER A 112 -6.83 -7.76 -14.74
CA SER A 112 -7.63 -6.58 -15.02
C SER A 112 -9.12 -6.78 -14.72
#